data_AF-A0A7K6UEP7-F1
#
_entry.id   AF-A0A7K6UEP7-F1
#
_cell.length_a   1.000
_cell.length_b   1.000
_cell.length_c   1.000
_cell.angle_alpha   90.00
_cell.angle_beta   90.00
_cell.angle_gamma   90.00
#
_symmetry.space_group_name_H-M   'P 1'
#
loop_
_entity.id
_entity.type
_entity.pdbx_description
1 polymer ?
#
loop_
_entity_poly.entity_id
_entity_poly.type
_entity_poly.pdbx_seq_one_letter_code
_entity_poly.pdbx_strand_id
1 'polypeptide(L)'
;AEDSCSHRCGELLDTCSCQVTCQALGNCCPDYKEFCLHISPYSGSLMGGKDFLIENTVFNDSSVLTCRFKQKIKTSGYIDKDGKAHCVSPLLYETGFIPFEVSTEDELTFLYSGAWLSVHHSKVLAGEKCTLVNQTKWQYYGTPNTDGNLTLTWTHQVLAATHINIEVWGYQETGKSYSENWVAEWKYLYTLAREIPNTGKFSFIPVSAKGNYSMWDFGMLRITPSSYSDGQRQISDLFFGAFFSSNIPSVWSSEHALAWHLGKDFRNDTNAWATAKCIDWNRKEDKLPNFMEEIIDCPCTLAQARADTGRFHTDYGCDIEKGSVCTYHPGAVHCVRAVQASPQYAAGQQCCYDSTGTQILTHDSTGGSTPDRGHDWGSPPFMKPPRIPGFSHWLYDVISFYYCCLWSDNCHFYMKKRPSSDCRTYRPPRAASAFGDPHFLTFDGLNFTFKGQGEYILVESDLTSLRVQGRTQQAHFPNG
;
A
#
# COMPACT_ATOMS: atom_id res chain seq x y z
N ALA A 1 27.41 9.60 29.74
CA ALA A 1 27.76 8.29 29.18
C ALA A 1 27.91 8.48 27.68
N GLU A 2 29.11 8.36 27.12
CA GLU A 2 29.35 8.63 25.69
C GLU A 2 28.73 7.54 24.79
N ASP A 3 28.62 6.31 25.28
CA ASP A 3 28.11 5.15 24.52
C ASP A 3 26.76 4.64 25.08
N SER A 4 25.66 5.20 24.57
CA SER A 4 24.27 4.86 24.98
C SER A 4 23.33 4.99 23.78
N CYS A 5 22.43 4.03 23.60
CA CYS A 5 21.48 4.05 22.48
C CYS A 5 20.27 4.97 22.67
N SER A 6 20.16 5.68 23.80
CA SER A 6 19.10 6.66 24.00
C SER A 6 19.12 7.71 22.88
N HIS A 7 18.00 7.85 22.15
CA HIS A 7 17.86 8.71 20.96
C HIS A 7 18.85 8.45 19.81
N ARG A 8 19.62 7.34 19.82
CA ARG A 8 20.69 7.04 18.86
C ARG A 8 20.51 5.68 18.17
N CYS A 9 19.30 5.14 18.14
CA CYS A 9 19.02 3.89 17.43
C CYS A 9 19.28 4.04 15.93
N GLY A 10 20.06 3.12 15.38
CA GLY A 10 20.56 3.19 13.99
C GLY A 10 21.96 3.79 13.83
N GLU A 11 22.58 4.29 14.91
CA GLU A 11 23.93 4.88 14.86
C GLU A 11 25.03 3.88 15.24
N LEU A 12 26.22 4.07 14.68
CA LEU A 12 27.45 3.43 15.12
C LEU A 12 28.15 4.38 16.09
N LEU A 13 28.47 3.91 17.30
CA LEU A 13 29.20 4.67 18.31
C LEU A 13 30.68 4.23 18.36
N ASP A 14 31.48 4.92 19.16
CA ASP A 14 32.93 4.72 19.18
C ASP A 14 33.33 3.34 19.71
N THR A 15 32.63 2.83 20.73
CA THR A 15 32.96 1.53 21.36
C THR A 15 31.91 0.44 21.12
N CYS A 16 30.71 0.81 20.66
CA CYS A 16 29.59 -0.11 20.46
C CYS A 16 28.69 0.37 19.32
N SER A 17 27.66 -0.41 19.00
CA SER A 17 26.72 -0.07 17.93
C SER A 17 25.27 -0.10 18.42
N CYS A 18 24.48 0.86 17.94
CA CYS A 18 23.02 0.92 18.08
C CYS A 18 22.30 0.55 16.78
N GLN A 19 23.01 -0.02 15.81
CA GLN A 19 22.43 -0.52 14.56
C GLN A 19 21.86 -1.92 14.75
N VAL A 20 20.84 -2.26 13.97
CA VAL A 20 20.22 -3.60 13.98
C VAL A 20 21.20 -4.74 13.71
N THR A 21 22.30 -4.46 12.99
CA THR A 21 23.37 -5.42 12.68
C THR A 21 24.26 -5.75 13.88
N CYS A 22 24.22 -4.93 14.95
CA CYS A 22 25.08 -5.13 16.11
C CYS A 22 24.86 -6.49 16.79
N GLN A 23 23.64 -7.03 16.72
CA GLN A 23 23.28 -8.31 17.32
C GLN A 23 24.01 -9.46 16.64
N ALA A 24 24.10 -9.42 15.30
CA ALA A 24 24.81 -10.41 14.52
C ALA A 24 26.34 -10.26 14.66
N LEU A 25 26.83 -9.02 14.83
CA LEU A 25 28.25 -8.72 14.99
C LEU A 25 28.75 -8.85 16.43
N GLY A 26 27.86 -8.98 17.42
CA GLY A 26 28.19 -9.11 18.83
C GLY A 26 28.75 -7.84 19.48
N ASN A 27 28.48 -6.65 18.91
CA ASN A 27 29.03 -5.37 19.37
C ASN A 27 27.95 -4.35 19.78
N CYS A 28 26.76 -4.80 20.17
CA CYS A 28 25.70 -3.91 20.63
C CYS A 28 26.09 -3.16 21.90
N CYS A 29 25.63 -1.91 22.01
CA CYS A 29 25.71 -1.19 23.28
C CYS A 29 24.90 -1.92 24.37
N PRO A 30 25.32 -1.83 25.66
CA PRO A 30 24.65 -2.54 26.75
C PRO A 30 23.15 -2.22 26.87
N ASP A 31 22.77 -0.98 26.53
CA ASP A 31 21.40 -0.44 26.60
C ASP A 31 20.64 -0.52 25.26
N TYR A 32 21.20 -1.20 24.24
CA TYR A 32 20.57 -1.30 22.93
C TYR A 32 19.15 -1.86 22.99
N LYS A 33 18.95 -2.98 23.70
CA LYS A 33 17.62 -3.62 23.81
C LYS A 33 16.63 -2.82 24.67
N GLU A 34 17.13 -1.87 25.45
CA GLU A 34 16.30 -0.99 26.27
C GLU A 34 15.74 0.15 25.43
N PHE A 35 16.58 0.86 24.67
CA PHE A 35 16.17 2.05 23.91
C PHE A 35 15.71 1.76 22.47
N CYS A 36 16.24 0.71 21.84
CA CYS A 36 15.92 0.32 20.47
C CYS A 36 14.93 -0.84 20.47
N LEU A 37 13.66 -0.49 20.35
CA LEU A 37 12.54 -1.38 20.55
C LEU A 37 12.44 -2.44 19.44
N HIS A 38 12.29 -3.69 19.88
CA HIS A 38 11.78 -4.78 19.04
C HIS A 38 10.27 -4.88 19.21
N ILE A 39 9.54 -5.20 18.14
CA ILE A 39 8.08 -5.24 18.15
C ILE A 39 7.53 -6.46 17.44
N SER A 40 6.36 -6.93 17.87
CA SER A 40 5.68 -8.06 17.27
C SER A 40 4.15 -7.87 17.26
N PRO A 41 3.49 -8.00 16.09
CA PRO A 41 4.09 -8.11 14.77
C PRO A 41 4.83 -6.82 14.38
N TYR A 42 5.81 -6.91 13.48
CA TYR A 42 6.61 -5.75 13.03
C TYR A 42 5.95 -4.94 11.90
N SER A 43 4.77 -5.36 11.43
CA SER A 43 4.13 -4.79 10.25
C SER A 43 2.60 -4.86 10.31
N GLY A 44 1.95 -4.03 9.51
CA GLY A 44 0.51 -4.07 9.31
C GLY A 44 0.05 -3.10 8.24
N SER A 45 -1.26 -3.10 7.96
CA SER A 45 -1.88 -2.23 6.96
C SER A 45 -1.58 -0.76 7.23
N LEU A 46 -1.33 0.00 6.16
CA LEU A 46 -1.30 1.46 6.19
C LEU A 46 -2.63 2.06 6.70
N MET A 47 -3.73 1.31 6.71
CA MET A 47 -5.01 1.74 7.28
C MET A 47 -5.02 1.79 8.82
N GLY A 48 -3.96 1.30 9.47
CA GLY A 48 -3.85 1.30 10.92
C GLY A 48 -4.83 0.38 11.63
N GLY A 49 -4.87 0.49 12.96
CA GLY A 49 -5.70 -0.33 13.83
C GLY A 49 -5.10 -1.68 14.19
N LYS A 50 -3.82 -1.91 13.86
CA LYS A 50 -3.09 -3.12 14.22
C LYS A 50 -2.47 -2.93 15.60
N ASP A 51 -2.86 -3.78 16.55
CA ASP A 51 -2.19 -3.92 17.83
C ASP A 51 -0.83 -4.60 17.65
N PHE A 52 0.21 -4.06 18.28
CA PHE A 52 1.53 -4.68 18.34
C PHE A 52 2.16 -4.53 19.72
N LEU A 53 2.84 -5.59 20.13
CA LEU A 53 3.59 -5.72 21.37
C LEU A 53 4.96 -5.06 21.22
N ILE A 54 5.38 -4.31 22.24
CA ILE A 54 6.77 -3.90 22.43
C ILE A 54 7.48 -5.00 23.23
N GLU A 55 8.49 -5.60 22.62
CA GLU A 55 9.23 -6.69 23.23
C GLU A 55 10.33 -6.18 24.17
N ASN A 56 10.69 -7.00 25.15
CA ASN A 56 11.85 -6.81 26.04
C ASN A 56 11.82 -5.54 26.91
N THR A 57 10.64 -4.97 27.14
CA THR A 57 10.44 -3.85 28.07
C THR A 57 9.42 -4.22 29.13
N VAL A 58 9.72 -3.90 30.38
CA VAL A 58 8.76 -3.98 31.50
C VAL A 58 8.48 -2.55 31.90
N PHE A 59 7.29 -2.07 31.54
CA PHE A 59 6.83 -0.74 31.92
C PHE A 59 5.96 -0.84 33.17
N ASN A 60 5.93 0.22 33.99
CA ASN A 60 5.11 0.24 35.19
C ASN A 60 3.61 0.31 34.82
N ASP A 61 2.77 -0.51 35.47
CA ASP A 61 1.32 -0.64 35.20
C ASP A 61 0.52 0.69 35.26
N SER A 62 1.06 1.71 35.93
CA SER A 62 0.44 3.03 36.09
C SER A 62 0.85 4.07 35.02
N SER A 63 1.63 3.68 34.01
CA SER A 63 2.13 4.56 32.95
C SER A 63 1.10 4.78 31.84
N VAL A 64 0.86 6.05 31.48
CA VAL A 64 0.13 6.41 30.26
C VAL A 64 1.07 6.20 29.08
N LEU A 65 0.83 5.14 28.30
CA LEU A 65 1.66 4.81 27.15
C LEU A 65 1.21 5.59 25.91
N THR A 66 2.11 6.37 25.33
CA THR A 66 1.89 7.09 24.09
C THR A 66 2.94 6.73 23.05
N CYS A 67 2.50 6.35 21.86
CA CYS A 67 3.38 6.00 20.76
C CYS A 67 3.28 7.09 19.68
N ARG A 68 4.40 7.61 19.20
CA ARG A 68 4.47 8.75 18.27
C ARG A 68 5.17 8.33 16.99
N PHE A 69 4.44 8.29 15.89
CA PHE A 69 4.96 7.95 14.56
C PHE A 69 5.38 9.21 13.82
N LYS A 70 6.54 9.16 13.15
CA LYS A 70 7.13 10.28 12.39
C LYS A 70 7.13 11.62 13.13
N GLN A 71 7.35 11.56 14.45
CA GLN A 71 7.39 12.72 15.35
C GLN A 71 6.09 13.56 15.39
N LYS A 72 5.01 13.12 14.75
CA LYS A 72 3.77 13.91 14.57
C LYS A 72 2.52 13.17 15.00
N ILE A 73 2.41 11.90 14.66
CA ILE A 73 1.18 11.12 14.83
C ILE A 73 1.24 10.40 16.18
N LYS A 74 0.59 10.97 17.19
CA LYS A 74 0.48 10.35 18.52
C LYS A 74 -0.67 9.33 18.56
N THR A 75 -0.47 8.22 19.25
CA THR A 75 -1.41 7.10 19.34
C THR A 75 -1.44 6.60 20.78
N SER A 76 -2.61 6.27 21.31
CA SER A 76 -2.72 5.66 22.63
C SER A 76 -2.19 4.22 22.61
N GLY A 77 -1.34 3.89 23.58
CA GLY A 77 -0.97 2.53 23.93
C GLY A 77 -1.60 2.08 25.24
N TYR A 78 -1.39 0.82 25.61
CA TYR A 78 -1.81 0.27 26.89
C TYR A 78 -0.83 -0.79 27.38
N ILE A 79 -0.91 -1.13 28.67
CA ILE A 79 -0.16 -2.23 29.26
C ILE A 79 -1.14 -3.38 29.49
N ASP A 80 -0.77 -4.58 29.06
CA ASP A 80 -1.57 -5.78 29.24
C ASP A 80 -1.47 -6.35 30.66
N LYS A 81 -2.16 -7.47 30.89
CA LYS A 81 -2.23 -8.12 32.22
C LYS A 81 -0.90 -8.70 32.67
N ASP A 82 0.02 -8.92 31.74
CA ASP A 82 1.34 -9.51 31.94
C ASP A 82 2.41 -8.41 32.06
N GLY A 83 2.01 -7.13 32.13
CA GLY A 83 2.92 -5.98 32.25
C GLY A 83 3.60 -5.59 30.93
N LYS A 84 3.09 -6.06 29.79
CA LYS A 84 3.68 -5.78 28.47
C LYS A 84 3.00 -4.60 27.81
N ALA A 85 3.79 -3.74 27.17
CA ALA A 85 3.27 -2.58 26.47
C ALA A 85 2.83 -2.89 25.03
N HIS A 86 1.69 -2.32 24.66
CA HIS A 86 1.08 -2.43 23.35
C HIS A 86 0.82 -1.04 22.76
N CYS A 87 1.05 -0.91 21.46
CA CYS A 87 0.67 0.25 20.66
C CYS A 87 -0.30 -0.17 19.56
N VAL A 88 -1.13 0.77 19.10
CA VAL A 88 -2.02 0.55 17.95
C VAL A 88 -1.56 1.42 16.78
N SER A 89 -1.27 0.79 15.65
CA SER A 89 -0.76 1.49 14.45
C SER A 89 -1.76 2.54 13.92
N PRO A 90 -1.28 3.71 13.45
CA PRO A 90 -2.13 4.75 12.87
C PRO A 90 -2.49 4.49 11.43
N LEU A 91 -3.47 5.26 10.94
CA LEU A 91 -3.63 5.50 9.51
C LEU A 91 -2.39 6.25 9.01
N LEU A 92 -1.79 5.71 7.96
CA LEU A 92 -0.60 6.18 7.32
C LEU A 92 -0.90 6.30 5.82
N TYR A 93 -0.59 7.42 5.19
CA TYR A 93 -0.71 7.58 3.74
C TYR A 93 0.60 7.27 3.01
N GLU A 94 1.34 6.27 3.51
CA GLU A 94 2.66 5.88 3.03
C GLU A 94 2.96 4.41 3.35
N THR A 95 3.84 3.80 2.55
CA THR A 95 4.34 2.43 2.77
C THR A 95 5.84 2.45 3.07
N GLY A 96 6.34 1.38 3.69
CA GLY A 96 7.74 1.25 4.10
C GLY A 96 7.96 1.36 5.60
N PHE A 97 9.21 1.43 6.03
CA PHE A 97 9.57 1.52 7.45
C PHE A 97 9.30 2.92 8.00
N ILE A 98 8.43 2.99 9.00
CA ILE A 98 7.98 4.21 9.65
C ILE A 98 8.60 4.28 11.04
N PRO A 99 9.45 5.28 11.33
CA PRO A 99 10.01 5.43 12.66
C PRO A 99 8.90 5.82 13.65
N PHE A 100 8.93 5.22 14.83
CA PHE A 100 8.06 5.59 15.94
C PHE A 100 8.86 5.67 17.23
N GLU A 101 8.33 6.42 18.18
CA GLU A 101 8.92 6.61 19.50
C GLU A 101 7.87 6.38 20.57
N VAL A 102 8.29 6.07 21.80
CA VAL A 102 7.38 5.75 22.91
C VAL A 102 7.68 6.62 24.13
N SER A 103 6.61 7.11 24.75
CA SER A 103 6.60 7.86 26.01
C SER A 103 5.74 7.13 27.04
N THR A 104 6.19 7.09 28.29
CA THR A 104 5.60 6.32 29.39
C THR A 104 5.12 7.17 30.57
N GLU A 105 5.34 8.49 30.54
CA GLU A 105 5.14 9.35 31.72
C GLU A 105 4.42 10.67 31.44
N ASP A 106 4.85 11.42 30.42
CA ASP A 106 4.47 12.83 30.26
C ASP A 106 3.98 13.22 28.86
N GLU A 107 3.94 12.27 27.92
CA GLU A 107 3.67 12.47 26.48
C GLU A 107 4.58 13.50 25.79
N LEU A 108 5.68 13.91 26.43
CA LEU A 108 6.61 14.94 25.98
C LEU A 108 7.99 14.33 25.75
N THR A 109 8.39 13.39 26.60
CA THR A 109 9.68 12.73 26.58
C THR A 109 9.54 11.36 25.92
N PHE A 110 10.26 11.16 24.81
CA PHE A 110 10.19 9.98 23.96
C PHE A 110 11.56 9.31 23.88
N LEU A 111 11.92 8.54 24.90
CA LEU A 111 13.27 7.95 25.06
C LEU A 111 13.49 6.71 24.18
N TYR A 112 12.41 5.98 23.90
CA TYR A 112 12.46 4.70 23.21
C TYR A 112 12.07 4.87 21.75
N SER A 113 12.73 4.15 20.85
CA SER A 113 12.45 4.25 19.41
C SER A 113 12.47 2.90 18.72
N GLY A 114 11.68 2.77 17.66
CA GLY A 114 11.60 1.57 16.84
C GLY A 114 11.12 1.89 15.43
N ALA A 115 10.94 0.85 14.60
CA ALA A 115 10.45 0.98 13.24
C ALA A 115 9.24 0.07 13.00
N TRP A 116 8.19 0.63 12.41
CA TRP A 116 6.96 -0.06 12.02
C TRP A 116 6.90 -0.21 10.50
N LEU A 117 6.74 -1.41 9.97
CA LEU A 117 6.57 -1.60 8.53
C LEU A 117 5.11 -1.35 8.13
N SER A 118 4.85 -0.20 7.50
CA SER A 118 3.57 0.14 6.88
C SER A 118 3.42 -0.58 5.54
N VAL A 119 2.40 -1.43 5.44
CA VAL A 119 2.17 -2.31 4.29
C VAL A 119 0.98 -1.83 3.48
N HIS A 120 1.09 -1.94 2.14
CA HIS A 120 -0.03 -1.69 1.24
C HIS A 120 -1.27 -2.49 1.65
N HIS A 121 -2.45 -1.85 1.72
CA HIS A 121 -3.67 -2.48 2.27
C HIS A 121 -4.07 -3.77 1.53
N SER A 122 -3.76 -3.89 0.23
CA SER A 122 -4.03 -5.10 -0.57
C SER A 122 -3.08 -6.27 -0.27
N LYS A 123 -1.98 -6.03 0.45
CA LYS A 123 -0.92 -7.01 0.77
C LYS A 123 -0.97 -7.56 2.20
N VAL A 124 -1.94 -7.11 2.97
CA VAL A 124 -2.20 -7.64 4.31
C VAL A 124 -2.69 -9.08 4.20
N LEU A 125 -2.25 -9.94 5.13
CA LEU A 125 -2.65 -11.34 5.19
C LEU A 125 -4.18 -11.50 5.27
N ALA A 126 -4.71 -12.50 4.59
CA ALA A 126 -6.17 -12.72 4.50
C ALA A 126 -6.84 -12.86 5.89
N GLY A 127 -6.14 -13.42 6.87
CA GLY A 127 -6.63 -13.57 8.24
C GLY A 127 -6.72 -12.26 9.04
N GLU A 128 -6.12 -11.17 8.55
CA GLU A 128 -6.04 -9.88 9.25
C GLU A 128 -6.92 -8.78 8.61
N LYS A 129 -7.62 -9.11 7.52
CA LYS A 129 -8.59 -8.24 6.85
C LYS A 129 -9.99 -8.84 6.87
N CYS A 130 -11.01 -8.02 6.71
CA CYS A 130 -12.35 -8.53 6.44
C CYS A 130 -12.56 -8.71 4.93
N THR A 131 -13.34 -9.72 4.55
CA THR A 131 -13.50 -10.18 3.18
C THR A 131 -14.94 -9.99 2.73
N LEU A 132 -15.10 -9.37 1.56
CA LEU A 132 -16.38 -9.20 0.88
C LEU A 132 -16.72 -10.49 0.13
N VAL A 133 -17.69 -11.25 0.64
CA VAL A 133 -18.12 -12.49 -0.03
C VAL A 133 -18.79 -12.13 -1.36
N ASN A 134 -18.28 -12.70 -2.45
CA ASN A 134 -18.66 -12.36 -3.83
C ASN A 134 -18.52 -10.84 -4.09
N GLN A 135 -17.27 -10.35 -4.11
CA GLN A 135 -16.97 -8.94 -4.28
C GLN A 135 -17.61 -8.32 -5.54
N THR A 136 -17.77 -9.08 -6.63
CA THR A 136 -18.50 -8.63 -7.82
C THR A 136 -19.93 -8.21 -7.48
N LYS A 137 -20.65 -8.98 -6.66
CA LYS A 137 -22.00 -8.61 -6.23
C LYS A 137 -22.04 -7.29 -5.47
N TRP A 138 -21.03 -6.99 -4.64
CA TRP A 138 -20.92 -5.71 -3.93
C TRP A 138 -20.72 -4.54 -4.91
N GLN A 139 -19.85 -4.72 -5.89
CA GLN A 139 -19.41 -3.69 -6.85
C GLN A 139 -20.38 -3.46 -8.01
N TYR A 140 -21.37 -4.35 -8.19
CA TYR A 140 -22.41 -4.22 -9.20
C TYR A 140 -23.81 -4.16 -8.59
N TYR A 141 -23.94 -4.06 -7.27
CA TYR A 141 -25.22 -4.20 -6.61
C TYR A 141 -26.27 -3.21 -7.15
N GLY A 142 -27.44 -3.72 -7.52
CA GLY A 142 -28.52 -2.94 -8.11
C GLY A 142 -28.55 -2.94 -9.63
N THR A 143 -27.58 -3.58 -10.29
CA THR A 143 -27.65 -3.96 -11.71
C THR A 143 -28.39 -5.31 -11.90
N PRO A 144 -28.67 -5.77 -13.13
CA PRO A 144 -29.31 -7.05 -13.34
C PRO A 144 -28.52 -8.22 -12.71
N ASN A 145 -29.22 -9.09 -11.97
CA ASN A 145 -28.69 -10.29 -11.31
C ASN A 145 -27.71 -10.06 -10.13
N THR A 146 -27.65 -8.86 -9.57
CA THR A 146 -26.71 -8.51 -8.48
C THR A 146 -27.41 -8.01 -7.21
N ASP A 147 -28.64 -8.45 -6.96
CA ASP A 147 -29.49 -8.06 -5.83
C ASP A 147 -29.49 -9.07 -4.66
N GLY A 148 -30.14 -8.70 -3.55
CA GLY A 148 -30.31 -9.55 -2.37
C GLY A 148 -29.23 -9.38 -1.31
N ASN A 149 -28.91 -10.44 -0.57
CA ASN A 149 -28.01 -10.34 0.58
C ASN A 149 -26.55 -10.14 0.16
N LEU A 150 -25.86 -9.20 0.83
CA LEU A 150 -24.41 -9.09 0.87
C LEU A 150 -23.87 -9.68 2.17
N THR A 151 -22.65 -10.21 2.16
CA THR A 151 -22.03 -10.88 3.31
C THR A 151 -20.58 -10.48 3.47
N LEU A 152 -20.22 -10.06 4.68
CA LEU A 152 -18.88 -9.72 5.13
C LEU A 152 -18.39 -10.80 6.11
N THR A 153 -17.14 -11.23 6.00
CA THR A 153 -16.53 -12.22 6.91
C THR A 153 -15.16 -11.76 7.42
N TRP A 154 -14.80 -12.13 8.65
CA TRP A 154 -13.50 -11.83 9.25
C TRP A 154 -13.12 -12.85 10.32
N THR A 155 -11.85 -12.89 10.68
CA THR A 155 -11.36 -13.66 11.83
C THR A 155 -11.72 -12.93 13.11
N HIS A 156 -12.73 -13.41 13.85
CA HIS A 156 -13.27 -12.69 15.01
C HIS A 156 -12.25 -12.49 16.14
N GLN A 157 -11.27 -13.39 16.28
CA GLN A 157 -10.22 -13.32 17.31
C GLN A 157 -9.23 -12.16 17.12
N VAL A 158 -9.19 -11.53 15.94
CA VAL A 158 -8.33 -10.37 15.69
C VAL A 158 -8.76 -9.16 16.51
N LEU A 159 -10.04 -9.09 16.90
CA LEU A 159 -10.57 -8.07 17.80
C LEU A 159 -11.01 -8.74 19.10
N ALA A 160 -10.34 -8.40 20.20
CA ALA A 160 -10.69 -8.89 21.54
C ALA A 160 -11.96 -8.19 22.09
N ALA A 161 -13.09 -8.34 21.39
CA ALA A 161 -14.36 -7.71 21.71
C ALA A 161 -15.53 -8.69 21.55
N THR A 162 -16.51 -8.61 22.46
CA THR A 162 -17.74 -9.41 22.40
C THR A 162 -18.75 -8.86 21.39
N HIS A 163 -18.78 -7.52 21.26
CA HIS A 163 -19.63 -6.79 20.34
C HIS A 163 -18.78 -5.83 19.50
N ILE A 164 -19.21 -5.60 18.27
CA ILE A 164 -18.50 -4.78 17.28
C ILE A 164 -19.45 -3.80 16.59
N ASN A 165 -18.85 -2.78 15.99
CA ASN A 165 -19.48 -1.89 15.02
C ASN A 165 -18.88 -2.17 13.63
N ILE A 166 -19.70 -2.03 12.58
CA ILE A 166 -19.25 -2.05 11.19
C ILE A 166 -19.54 -0.68 10.59
N GLU A 167 -18.50 0.00 10.11
CA GLU A 167 -18.55 1.36 9.62
C GLU A 167 -18.19 1.43 8.13
N VAL A 168 -18.75 2.42 7.44
CA VAL A 168 -18.45 2.74 6.04
C VAL A 168 -17.57 3.98 5.98
N TRP A 169 -16.45 3.86 5.29
CA TRP A 169 -15.47 4.92 5.09
C TRP A 169 -15.30 5.19 3.60
N GLY A 170 -15.26 6.46 3.21
CA GLY A 170 -15.02 6.90 1.84
C GLY A 170 -13.71 7.67 1.72
N TYR A 171 -13.07 7.61 0.56
CA TYR A 171 -11.83 8.33 0.27
C TYR A 171 -12.06 9.47 -0.72
N GLN A 172 -11.41 10.61 -0.49
CA GLN A 172 -11.42 11.74 -1.41
C GLN A 172 -10.09 12.48 -1.40
N GLU A 173 -9.86 13.26 -2.46
CA GLU A 173 -8.75 14.20 -2.54
C GLU A 173 -9.29 15.59 -2.88
N THR A 174 -8.93 16.59 -2.07
CA THR A 174 -9.47 17.95 -2.18
C THR A 174 -8.36 18.99 -2.25
N GLY A 175 -8.68 20.20 -2.70
CA GLY A 175 -7.69 21.24 -2.98
C GLY A 175 -7.33 21.34 -4.46
N LYS A 176 -6.28 22.10 -4.78
CA LYS A 176 -5.83 22.33 -6.16
C LYS A 176 -4.82 21.24 -6.53
N SER A 177 -5.10 20.50 -7.60
CA SER A 177 -4.21 19.45 -8.10
C SER A 177 -2.78 19.94 -8.35
N TYR A 178 -1.82 19.09 -8.01
CA TYR A 178 -0.38 19.32 -8.02
C TYR A 178 0.06 20.59 -7.29
N SER A 179 -0.58 20.91 -6.16
CA SER A 179 -0.19 22.03 -5.31
C SER A 179 -0.09 21.63 -3.84
N GLU A 180 0.46 22.52 -3.01
CA GLU A 180 0.67 22.29 -1.58
C GLU A 180 -0.63 22.05 -0.79
N ASN A 181 -1.77 22.54 -1.27
CA ASN A 181 -3.06 22.37 -0.60
C ASN A 181 -3.86 21.15 -1.10
N TRP A 182 -3.26 20.30 -1.94
CA TRP A 182 -3.87 19.05 -2.37
C TRP A 182 -3.72 18.00 -1.27
N VAL A 183 -4.84 17.60 -0.68
CA VAL A 183 -4.87 16.75 0.51
C VAL A 183 -5.76 15.53 0.30
N ALA A 184 -5.29 14.39 0.82
CA ALA A 184 -6.02 13.13 0.86
C ALA A 184 -6.78 13.00 2.19
N GLU A 185 -8.01 12.52 2.14
CA GLU A 185 -8.85 12.32 3.32
C GLU A 185 -9.69 11.04 3.23
N TRP A 186 -9.54 10.18 4.24
CA TRP A 186 -10.52 9.17 4.61
C TRP A 186 -11.60 9.77 5.51
N LYS A 187 -12.85 9.65 5.10
CA LYS A 187 -14.01 10.19 5.80
C LYS A 187 -14.95 9.09 6.25
N TYR A 188 -15.23 9.06 7.56
CA TYR A 188 -16.34 8.30 8.11
C TYR A 188 -17.66 8.78 7.48
N LEU A 189 -18.44 7.84 6.95
CA LEU A 189 -19.75 8.13 6.37
C LEU A 189 -20.86 7.82 7.38
N TYR A 190 -20.99 6.55 7.76
CA TYR A 190 -21.98 6.08 8.72
C TYR A 190 -21.65 4.68 9.24
N THR A 191 -22.23 4.33 10.39
CA THR A 191 -22.19 2.97 10.95
C THR A 191 -23.28 2.11 10.29
N LEU A 192 -22.86 1.08 9.57
CA LEU A 192 -23.72 0.10 8.89
C LEU A 192 -24.42 -0.83 9.88
N ALA A 193 -23.71 -1.25 10.94
CA ALA A 193 -24.25 -2.10 12.00
C ALA A 193 -23.61 -1.74 13.34
N ARG A 194 -24.41 -1.61 14.40
CA ARG A 194 -23.97 -1.19 15.73
C ARG A 194 -24.16 -2.32 16.73
N GLU A 195 -23.18 -2.46 17.63
CA GLU A 195 -23.24 -3.33 18.80
C GLU A 195 -23.71 -4.76 18.45
N ILE A 196 -23.23 -5.29 17.33
CA ILE A 196 -23.59 -6.65 16.90
C ILE A 196 -22.62 -7.66 17.52
N PRO A 197 -23.06 -8.90 17.80
CA PRO A 197 -22.17 -9.94 18.30
C PRO A 197 -21.00 -10.23 17.35
N ASN A 198 -19.77 -10.31 17.89
CA ASN A 198 -18.56 -10.61 17.12
C ASN A 198 -18.48 -12.09 16.73
N THR A 199 -19.21 -12.47 15.69
CA THR A 199 -19.33 -13.86 15.22
C THR A 199 -18.44 -14.19 14.01
N GLY A 200 -17.72 -13.20 13.47
CA GLY A 200 -16.89 -13.35 12.27
C GLY A 200 -17.67 -13.28 10.95
N LYS A 201 -18.98 -13.02 11.00
CA LYS A 201 -19.84 -12.91 9.80
C LYS A 201 -20.95 -11.89 10.01
N PHE A 202 -21.23 -11.10 8.98
CA PHE A 202 -22.37 -10.18 8.94
C PHE A 202 -23.03 -10.21 7.57
N SER A 203 -24.35 -10.30 7.52
CA SER A 203 -25.13 -10.31 6.27
C SER A 203 -26.29 -9.32 6.36
N PHE A 204 -26.55 -8.60 5.28
CA PHE A 204 -27.62 -7.59 5.21
C PHE A 204 -28.12 -7.39 3.77
N ILE A 205 -29.28 -6.76 3.64
CA ILE A 205 -29.80 -6.26 2.35
C ILE A 205 -29.45 -4.77 2.24
N PRO A 206 -28.64 -4.36 1.25
CA PRO A 206 -28.25 -2.96 1.06
C PRO A 206 -29.40 -1.99 0.82
N VAL A 207 -29.41 -0.93 1.62
CA VAL A 207 -30.25 0.27 1.40
C VAL A 207 -29.35 1.41 0.94
N SER A 208 -29.81 2.20 -0.03
CA SER A 208 -29.08 3.39 -0.48
C SER A 208 -28.74 4.30 0.69
N ALA A 209 -27.53 4.84 0.69
CA ALA A 209 -27.12 5.77 1.72
C ALA A 209 -27.96 7.05 1.71
N LYS A 210 -28.13 7.65 2.89
CA LYS A 210 -28.96 8.85 3.06
C LYS A 210 -28.18 10.12 2.70
N GLY A 211 -28.88 11.07 2.07
CA GLY A 211 -28.36 12.40 1.77
C GLY A 211 -27.07 12.36 0.96
N ASN A 212 -26.10 13.20 1.33
CA ASN A 212 -24.87 13.36 0.56
C ASN A 212 -23.91 12.17 0.63
N TYR A 213 -24.15 11.19 1.49
CA TYR A 213 -23.30 10.00 1.55
C TYR A 213 -23.43 9.15 0.28
N SER A 214 -24.60 9.10 -0.37
CA SER A 214 -24.80 8.31 -1.59
C SER A 214 -23.96 8.76 -2.80
N MET A 215 -23.20 9.86 -2.68
CA MET A 215 -22.29 10.37 -3.70
C MET A 215 -20.86 9.81 -3.59
N TRP A 216 -20.56 9.01 -2.56
CA TRP A 216 -19.24 8.39 -2.39
C TRP A 216 -19.17 7.10 -3.19
N ASP A 217 -18.36 7.10 -4.24
CA ASP A 217 -18.42 6.06 -5.26
C ASP A 217 -17.53 4.84 -4.94
N PHE A 218 -16.52 5.01 -4.06
CA PHE A 218 -15.69 3.92 -3.56
C PHE A 218 -15.26 4.16 -2.11
N GLY A 219 -14.83 3.09 -1.44
CA GLY A 219 -14.42 3.16 -0.05
C GLY A 219 -14.13 1.79 0.55
N MET A 220 -14.08 1.74 1.88
CA MET A 220 -13.75 0.56 2.68
C MET A 220 -14.71 0.40 3.84
N LEU A 221 -14.83 -0.83 4.35
CA LEU A 221 -15.51 -1.13 5.60
C LEU A 221 -14.49 -1.25 6.73
N ARG A 222 -14.81 -0.69 7.89
CA ARG A 222 -14.02 -0.81 9.13
C ARG A 222 -14.83 -1.55 10.18
N ILE A 223 -14.24 -2.55 10.80
CA ILE A 223 -14.80 -3.26 11.95
C ILE A 223 -14.04 -2.85 13.21
N THR A 224 -14.76 -2.42 14.24
CA THR A 224 -14.19 -1.91 15.49
C THR A 224 -14.94 -2.48 16.71
N PRO A 225 -14.33 -2.57 17.90
CA PRO A 225 -15.06 -2.89 19.13
C PRO A 225 -16.17 -1.87 19.41
N SER A 226 -17.33 -2.33 19.89
CA SER A 226 -18.49 -1.45 20.14
C SER A 226 -18.30 -0.47 21.30
N SER A 227 -17.25 -0.65 22.11
CA SER A 227 -16.85 0.27 23.18
C SER A 227 -16.35 1.62 22.67
N TYR A 228 -15.99 1.72 21.38
CA TYR A 228 -15.52 2.96 20.76
C TYR A 228 -16.66 3.73 20.09
N SER A 229 -16.49 5.06 20.02
CA SER A 229 -17.47 5.93 19.38
C SER A 229 -17.45 5.79 17.86
N ASP A 230 -18.61 6.02 17.23
CA ASP A 230 -18.73 5.92 15.77
C ASP A 230 -17.78 6.87 15.07
N GLY A 231 -17.08 6.36 14.05
CA GLY A 231 -16.23 7.19 13.22
C GLY A 231 -15.10 7.82 14.01
N GLN A 232 -14.79 7.34 15.23
CA GLN A 232 -13.66 7.78 16.02
C GLN A 232 -12.43 7.72 15.12
N ARG A 233 -11.98 8.91 14.76
CA ARG A 233 -11.05 9.12 13.68
C ARG A 233 -9.64 8.80 14.21
N GLN A 234 -8.85 8.20 13.33
CA GLN A 234 -7.39 8.22 13.43
C GLN A 234 -6.91 9.60 12.93
N ILE A 235 -7.23 10.73 13.60
CA ILE A 235 -6.70 12.03 13.15
C ILE A 235 -5.40 12.40 13.86
N SER A 236 -4.31 12.43 13.09
CA SER A 236 -3.27 13.43 13.29
C SER A 236 -3.74 14.78 12.75
N ASP A 237 -4.38 15.63 13.56
CA ASP A 237 -4.76 16.98 13.10
C ASP A 237 -3.49 17.80 12.93
N LEU A 238 -3.12 18.06 11.67
CA LEU A 238 -1.95 18.86 11.32
C LEU A 238 -2.22 20.37 11.45
N PHE A 239 -3.42 20.79 11.86
CA PHE A 239 -3.85 22.19 11.72
C PHE A 239 -4.43 22.88 12.98
N PHE A 240 -4.75 22.16 14.06
CA PHE A 240 -5.18 22.81 15.31
C PHE A 240 -4.56 22.09 16.51
N GLY A 241 -3.78 22.84 17.29
CA GLY A 241 -3.01 22.31 18.42
C GLY A 241 -3.89 21.60 19.46
N ALA A 242 -3.63 20.30 19.61
CA ALA A 242 -4.07 19.39 20.68
C ALA A 242 -5.56 18.95 20.62
N PHE A 243 -5.98 17.70 20.87
CA PHE A 243 -5.46 16.60 21.70
C PHE A 243 -5.99 15.23 21.17
N PHE A 244 -5.16 14.17 21.25
CA PHE A 244 -5.46 12.74 21.08
C PHE A 244 -6.02 12.20 19.74
N SER A 245 -5.15 11.63 18.91
CA SER A 245 -5.56 10.58 17.95
C SER A 245 -5.63 9.25 18.72
N SER A 246 -6.83 8.84 19.11
CA SER A 246 -7.03 7.50 19.65
C SER A 246 -7.14 6.53 18.47
N ASN A 247 -6.03 5.90 18.09
CA ASN A 247 -6.10 4.76 17.18
C ASN A 247 -6.81 3.62 17.89
N ILE A 248 -7.84 3.10 17.24
CA ILE A 248 -8.64 2.01 17.77
C ILE A 248 -8.31 0.72 17.02
N PRO A 249 -8.26 -0.44 17.71
CA PRO A 249 -8.14 -1.73 17.06
C PRO A 249 -9.18 -1.85 15.95
N SER A 250 -8.72 -2.11 14.73
CA SER A 250 -9.57 -2.09 13.54
C SER A 250 -9.22 -3.19 12.56
N VAL A 251 -10.24 -3.79 11.97
CA VAL A 251 -10.11 -4.70 10.82
C VAL A 251 -10.77 -4.06 9.62
N TRP A 252 -10.03 -3.94 8.52
CA TRP A 252 -10.47 -3.25 7.31
C TRP A 252 -10.78 -4.23 6.19
N SER A 253 -11.72 -3.87 5.32
CA SER A 253 -11.95 -4.59 4.05
C SER A 253 -10.91 -4.16 3.02
N SER A 254 -10.87 -4.83 1.88
CA SER A 254 -10.32 -4.18 0.68
C SER A 254 -11.25 -3.05 0.23
N GLU A 255 -10.66 -2.02 -0.33
CA GLU A 255 -11.32 -0.96 -1.07
C GLU A 255 -12.09 -1.55 -2.26
N HIS A 256 -13.25 -0.97 -2.53
CA HIS A 256 -14.15 -1.44 -3.56
C HIS A 256 -15.09 -0.33 -3.99
N ALA A 257 -15.64 -0.47 -5.20
CA ALA A 257 -16.73 0.36 -5.67
C ALA A 257 -17.97 0.17 -4.79
N LEU A 258 -18.56 1.27 -4.31
CA LEU A 258 -19.67 1.27 -3.35
C LEU A 258 -21.05 1.22 -4.03
N ALA A 259 -21.20 0.47 -5.14
CA ALA A 259 -22.46 0.38 -5.89
C ALA A 259 -23.68 0.07 -5.00
N TRP A 260 -23.51 -0.82 -4.02
CA TRP A 260 -24.53 -1.21 -3.03
C TRP A 260 -25.07 -0.05 -2.20
N HIS A 261 -24.26 0.98 -2.00
CA HIS A 261 -24.54 2.16 -1.20
C HIS A 261 -25.08 3.34 -2.03
N LEU A 262 -24.90 3.31 -3.36
CA LEU A 262 -25.30 4.40 -4.25
C LEU A 262 -26.83 4.64 -4.26
N GLY A 263 -27.19 5.86 -4.65
CA GLY A 263 -28.55 6.37 -4.66
C GLY A 263 -29.48 5.71 -5.68
N LYS A 264 -30.75 6.15 -5.68
CA LYS A 264 -31.77 5.64 -6.61
C LYS A 264 -31.43 5.91 -8.08
N ASP A 265 -30.74 7.01 -8.38
CA ASP A 265 -30.39 7.37 -9.76
C ASP A 265 -29.50 6.30 -10.41
N PHE A 266 -28.51 5.77 -9.67
CA PHE A 266 -27.69 4.64 -10.11
C PHE A 266 -28.50 3.35 -10.30
N ARG A 267 -29.44 3.07 -9.39
CA ARG A 267 -30.27 1.85 -9.42
C ARG A 267 -31.35 1.88 -10.51
N ASN A 268 -31.85 3.05 -10.86
CA ASN A 268 -32.88 3.23 -11.88
C ASN A 268 -32.30 3.11 -13.28
N ASP A 269 -31.15 3.75 -13.52
CA ASP A 269 -30.45 3.70 -14.80
C ASP A 269 -28.93 3.79 -14.58
N THR A 270 -28.33 2.63 -14.37
CA THR A 270 -26.88 2.51 -14.12
C THR A 270 -26.07 3.07 -15.28
N ASN A 271 -26.47 2.81 -16.52
CA ASN A 271 -25.73 3.23 -17.70
C ASN A 271 -25.74 4.75 -17.85
N ALA A 272 -26.90 5.40 -17.71
CA ALA A 272 -27.00 6.86 -17.78
C ALA A 272 -26.22 7.55 -16.65
N TRP A 273 -26.32 7.02 -15.41
CA TRP A 273 -25.58 7.54 -14.27
C TRP A 273 -24.06 7.45 -14.48
N ALA A 274 -23.58 6.27 -14.91
CA ALA A 274 -22.16 6.01 -15.14
C ALA A 274 -21.63 6.81 -16.33
N THR A 275 -22.43 7.00 -17.39
CA THR A 275 -22.11 7.87 -18.52
C THR A 275 -21.86 9.31 -18.06
N ALA A 276 -22.74 9.85 -17.21
CA ALA A 276 -22.57 11.20 -16.68
C ALA A 276 -21.27 11.36 -15.88
N LYS A 277 -20.95 10.36 -15.03
CA LYS A 277 -19.69 10.32 -14.26
C LYS A 277 -18.46 10.19 -15.16
N CYS A 278 -18.51 9.34 -16.18
CA CYS A 278 -17.42 9.18 -17.14
C CYS A 278 -17.11 10.48 -17.90
N ILE A 279 -18.15 11.19 -18.36
CA ILE A 279 -18.00 12.48 -19.06
C ILE A 279 -17.42 13.54 -18.13
N ASP A 280 -17.87 13.61 -16.88
CA ASP A 280 -17.33 14.55 -15.89
C ASP A 280 -15.85 14.26 -15.57
N TRP A 281 -15.50 12.98 -15.36
CA TRP A 281 -14.12 12.54 -15.21
C TRP A 281 -13.25 12.94 -16.40
N ASN A 282 -13.70 12.67 -17.63
CA ASN A 282 -12.97 13.00 -18.85
C ASN A 282 -12.68 14.52 -18.95
N ARG A 283 -13.65 15.37 -18.59
CA ARG A 283 -13.48 16.85 -18.54
C ARG A 283 -12.53 17.30 -17.43
N LYS A 284 -12.51 16.60 -16.28
CA LYS A 284 -11.56 16.89 -15.20
C LYS A 284 -10.14 16.51 -15.63
N GLU A 285 -10.00 15.43 -16.38
CA GLU A 285 -8.71 15.01 -16.90
C GLU A 285 -8.10 15.97 -17.91
N ASP A 286 -8.90 16.68 -18.70
CA ASP A 286 -8.42 17.77 -19.57
C ASP A 286 -7.73 18.92 -18.81
N LYS A 287 -7.98 19.04 -17.50
CA LYS A 287 -7.43 20.12 -16.65
C LYS A 287 -6.19 19.70 -15.87
N LEU A 288 -5.84 18.42 -15.88
CA LEU A 288 -4.69 17.88 -15.18
C LEU A 288 -3.46 17.89 -16.09
N PRO A 289 -2.24 18.01 -15.52
CA PRO A 289 -1.03 17.95 -16.33
C PRO A 289 -0.89 16.59 -17.01
N ASN A 290 -0.27 16.64 -18.19
CA ASN A 290 0.11 15.45 -18.94
C ASN A 290 1.30 14.77 -18.25
N PHE A 291 1.17 13.48 -17.98
CA PHE A 291 2.20 12.65 -17.35
C PHE A 291 2.80 11.61 -18.30
N MET A 292 2.30 11.50 -19.53
CA MET A 292 2.65 10.46 -20.49
C MET A 292 4.13 10.48 -20.88
N GLU A 293 4.77 11.65 -20.88
CA GLU A 293 6.19 11.79 -21.24
C GLU A 293 7.14 11.17 -20.21
N GLU A 294 6.68 10.92 -18.98
CA GLU A 294 7.49 10.28 -17.93
C GLU A 294 7.21 8.78 -17.78
N ILE A 295 6.27 8.23 -18.54
CA ILE A 295 5.88 6.83 -18.44
C ILE A 295 6.90 5.94 -19.15
N ILE A 296 7.30 4.86 -18.48
CA ILE A 296 8.13 3.82 -19.08
C ILE A 296 7.35 2.99 -20.10
N ASP A 297 7.98 2.66 -21.22
CA ASP A 297 7.42 1.77 -22.22
C ASP A 297 7.23 0.34 -21.70
N CYS A 298 6.16 -0.30 -22.15
CA CYS A 298 5.93 -1.70 -21.90
C CYS A 298 6.90 -2.60 -22.68
N PRO A 299 7.32 -3.73 -22.10
CA PRO A 299 7.94 -4.81 -22.84
C PRO A 299 7.02 -5.28 -23.98
N CYS A 300 7.60 -5.61 -25.15
CA CYS A 300 6.80 -6.02 -26.32
C CYS A 300 6.10 -7.37 -26.10
N THR A 301 6.68 -8.25 -25.28
CA THR A 301 6.13 -9.59 -25.03
C THR A 301 6.04 -9.94 -23.55
N LEU A 302 5.14 -10.86 -23.21
CA LEU A 302 4.99 -11.38 -21.86
C LEU A 302 6.30 -12.02 -21.34
N ALA A 303 7.06 -12.69 -22.22
CA ALA A 303 8.34 -13.26 -21.85
C ALA A 303 9.36 -12.19 -21.43
N GLN A 304 9.40 -11.06 -22.15
CA GLN A 304 10.24 -9.93 -21.76
C GLN A 304 9.77 -9.31 -20.45
N ALA A 305 8.45 -9.11 -20.28
CA ALA A 305 7.89 -8.57 -19.05
C ALA A 305 8.21 -9.41 -17.82
N ARG A 306 8.15 -10.74 -17.93
CA ARG A 306 8.51 -11.66 -16.85
C ARG A 306 10.02 -11.71 -16.56
N ALA A 307 10.85 -11.40 -17.55
CA ALA A 307 12.30 -11.33 -17.38
C ALA A 307 12.79 -9.98 -16.81
N ASP A 308 12.01 -8.91 -16.99
CA ASP A 308 12.36 -7.54 -16.61
C ASP A 308 11.93 -7.18 -15.19
N THR A 309 12.32 -8.02 -14.23
CA THR A 309 11.88 -7.92 -12.83
C THR A 309 12.44 -6.72 -12.07
N GLY A 310 13.42 -6.02 -12.65
CA GLY A 310 13.99 -4.80 -12.06
C GLY A 310 13.15 -3.55 -12.32
N ARG A 311 12.38 -3.54 -13.41
CA ARG A 311 11.51 -2.41 -13.80
C ARG A 311 10.04 -2.72 -13.65
N PHE A 312 9.66 -4.00 -13.71
CA PHE A 312 8.29 -4.44 -13.63
C PHE A 312 8.12 -5.54 -12.58
N HIS A 313 6.96 -5.57 -11.93
CA HIS A 313 6.53 -6.68 -11.09
C HIS A 313 5.15 -7.16 -11.54
N THR A 314 4.81 -8.42 -11.24
CA THR A 314 3.49 -8.97 -11.57
C THR A 314 2.37 -8.14 -10.93
N ASP A 315 1.32 -7.89 -11.70
CA ASP A 315 0.06 -7.40 -11.19
C ASP A 315 -0.75 -8.55 -10.59
N TYR A 316 -1.02 -8.45 -9.31
CA TYR A 316 -1.71 -9.47 -8.54
C TYR A 316 -3.20 -9.58 -8.92
N GLY A 317 -3.79 -8.56 -9.53
CA GLY A 317 -5.15 -8.59 -10.07
C GLY A 317 -5.26 -9.35 -11.40
N CYS A 318 -4.15 -9.59 -12.08
CA CYS A 318 -4.08 -10.29 -13.36
C CYS A 318 -2.78 -11.10 -13.45
N ASP A 319 -2.73 -12.21 -12.70
CA ASP A 319 -1.59 -13.11 -12.62
C ASP A 319 -1.97 -14.52 -13.10
N ILE A 320 -1.46 -14.91 -14.27
CA ILE A 320 -1.58 -16.25 -14.83
C ILE A 320 -1.21 -17.37 -13.84
N GLU A 321 -0.20 -17.15 -12.97
CA GLU A 321 0.27 -18.18 -12.03
C GLU A 321 -0.69 -18.38 -10.85
N LYS A 322 -1.60 -17.43 -10.64
CA LYS A 322 -2.67 -17.51 -9.63
C LYS A 322 -4.04 -17.80 -10.23
N GLY A 323 -4.13 -17.90 -11.56
CA GLY A 323 -5.41 -18.06 -12.27
C GLY A 323 -6.35 -16.87 -12.07
N SER A 324 -5.80 -15.65 -11.93
CA SER A 324 -6.60 -14.44 -11.68
C SER A 324 -7.56 -14.13 -12.84
N VAL A 325 -8.72 -13.59 -12.50
CA VAL A 325 -9.66 -13.04 -13.49
C VAL A 325 -9.31 -11.58 -13.71
N CYS A 326 -8.62 -11.29 -14.81
CA CYS A 326 -8.14 -9.97 -15.23
C CYS A 326 -9.29 -8.99 -15.49
N THR A 327 -9.98 -8.58 -14.43
CA THR A 327 -11.32 -7.95 -14.47
C THR A 327 -11.34 -6.63 -15.22
N TYR A 328 -10.26 -5.85 -15.08
CA TYR A 328 -10.10 -4.55 -15.74
C TYR A 328 -9.42 -4.65 -17.11
N HIS A 329 -8.98 -5.85 -17.50
CA HIS A 329 -8.23 -6.09 -18.73
C HIS A 329 -8.78 -7.30 -19.51
N PRO A 330 -9.99 -7.19 -20.10
CA PRO A 330 -10.59 -8.29 -20.86
C PRO A 330 -9.66 -8.78 -21.99
N GLY A 331 -9.45 -10.09 -22.05
CA GLY A 331 -8.55 -10.72 -23.03
C GLY A 331 -7.09 -10.86 -22.56
N ALA A 332 -6.70 -10.19 -21.48
CA ALA A 332 -5.40 -10.40 -20.86
C ALA A 332 -5.37 -11.71 -20.06
N VAL A 333 -4.20 -12.35 -20.02
CA VAL A 333 -3.90 -13.50 -19.15
C VAL A 333 -2.90 -13.14 -18.05
N HIS A 334 -2.11 -12.09 -18.27
CA HIS A 334 -1.12 -11.61 -17.30
C HIS A 334 -0.88 -10.12 -17.51
N CYS A 335 -0.74 -9.37 -16.41
CA CYS A 335 -0.27 -8.00 -16.44
C CYS A 335 0.94 -7.84 -15.51
N VAL A 336 1.79 -6.88 -15.84
CA VAL A 336 2.87 -6.38 -14.97
C VAL A 336 2.69 -4.89 -14.74
N ARG A 337 3.19 -4.40 -13.63
CA ARG A 337 3.20 -2.98 -13.28
C ARG A 337 4.61 -2.50 -13.10
N ALA A 338 4.87 -1.25 -13.48
CA ALA A 338 6.15 -0.61 -13.20
C ALA A 338 6.41 -0.63 -11.68
N VAL A 339 7.66 -0.87 -11.29
CA VAL A 339 8.08 -0.87 -9.88
C VAL A 339 8.17 0.56 -9.34
N GLN A 340 8.57 1.50 -10.20
CA GLN A 340 8.75 2.90 -9.83
C GLN A 340 7.68 3.76 -10.51
N ALA A 341 7.18 4.72 -9.74
CA ALA A 341 6.33 5.77 -10.27
C ALA A 341 7.13 6.81 -11.05
N SER A 342 6.44 7.56 -11.89
CA SER A 342 7.01 8.69 -12.61
C SER A 342 7.52 9.78 -11.64
N PRO A 343 8.66 10.45 -11.91
CA PRO A 343 9.29 11.33 -10.92
C PRO A 343 8.43 12.54 -10.53
N GLN A 344 7.92 13.30 -11.52
CA GLN A 344 7.17 14.52 -11.27
C GLN A 344 5.72 14.23 -10.91
N TYR A 345 5.07 13.36 -11.70
CA TYR A 345 3.62 13.17 -11.62
C TYR A 345 3.17 11.97 -10.78
N ALA A 346 4.11 11.12 -10.36
CA ALA A 346 3.84 9.89 -9.61
C ALA A 346 2.88 8.93 -10.31
N ALA A 347 2.93 8.93 -11.64
CA ALA A 347 2.12 8.06 -12.47
C ALA A 347 2.72 6.65 -12.53
N GLY A 348 1.89 5.65 -12.80
CA GLY A 348 2.30 4.26 -12.98
C GLY A 348 2.11 3.77 -14.41
N GLN A 349 2.63 2.57 -14.67
CA GLN A 349 2.42 1.88 -15.94
C GLN A 349 1.94 0.45 -15.67
N GLN A 350 0.89 0.03 -16.35
CA GLN A 350 0.38 -1.34 -16.33
C GLN A 350 0.41 -1.93 -17.75
N CYS A 351 1.17 -3.00 -17.92
CA CYS A 351 1.38 -3.67 -19.20
C CYS A 351 0.68 -5.02 -19.19
N CYS A 352 -0.28 -5.22 -20.08
CA CYS A 352 -1.12 -6.41 -20.13
C CYS A 352 -0.91 -7.19 -21.42
N TYR A 353 -0.89 -8.51 -21.30
CA TYR A 353 -0.56 -9.43 -22.38
C TYR A 353 -1.65 -10.48 -22.54
N ASP A 354 -1.95 -10.81 -23.80
CA ASP A 354 -2.88 -11.86 -24.15
C ASP A 354 -2.26 -13.26 -24.03
N SER A 355 -3.06 -14.28 -24.31
CA SER A 355 -2.63 -15.69 -24.28
C SER A 355 -1.51 -16.05 -25.27
N THR A 356 -1.27 -15.23 -26.30
CA THR A 356 -0.16 -15.41 -27.24
C THR A 356 1.14 -14.78 -26.73
N GLY A 357 1.06 -14.01 -25.63
CA GLY A 357 2.16 -13.26 -25.05
C GLY A 357 2.38 -11.91 -25.72
N THR A 358 1.43 -11.44 -26.52
CA THR A 358 1.49 -10.13 -27.20
C THR A 358 0.88 -9.05 -26.32
N GLN A 359 1.50 -7.87 -26.31
CA GLN A 359 0.96 -6.71 -25.59
C GLN A 359 -0.41 -6.31 -26.16
N ILE A 360 -1.40 -6.11 -25.29
CA ILE A 360 -2.70 -5.58 -25.68
C ILE A 360 -2.63 -4.05 -25.67
N LEU A 361 -3.07 -3.40 -26.76
CA LEU A 361 -3.04 -1.94 -26.89
C LEU A 361 -4.45 -1.34 -26.71
N THR A 362 -4.52 -0.16 -26.10
CA THR A 362 -5.78 0.55 -25.80
C THR A 362 -6.51 1.04 -27.05
N HIS A 363 -5.80 1.15 -28.18
CA HIS A 363 -6.40 1.46 -29.48
C HIS A 363 -7.19 0.27 -30.04
N ASP A 364 -6.76 -0.95 -29.74
CA ASP A 364 -7.30 -2.17 -30.37
C ASP A 364 -8.28 -2.90 -29.45
N SER A 365 -8.19 -2.70 -28.13
CA SER A 365 -9.01 -3.40 -27.15
C SER A 365 -9.26 -2.57 -25.89
N THR A 366 -10.42 -2.80 -25.26
CA THR A 366 -10.76 -2.27 -23.94
C THR A 366 -10.00 -2.95 -22.80
N GLY A 367 -9.23 -4.01 -23.07
CA GLY A 367 -8.31 -4.62 -22.12
C GLY A 367 -6.84 -4.26 -22.36
N GLY A 368 -6.61 -3.11 -23.00
CA GLY A 368 -5.27 -2.64 -23.34
C GLY A 368 -4.42 -2.26 -22.13
N SER A 369 -3.11 -2.29 -22.33
CA SER A 369 -2.10 -1.81 -21.38
C SER A 369 -2.30 -0.32 -21.10
N THR A 370 -2.50 0.06 -19.84
CA THR A 370 -2.83 1.44 -19.47
C THR A 370 -1.74 2.06 -18.60
N PRO A 371 -1.35 3.31 -18.85
CA PRO A 371 -0.70 4.13 -17.83
C PRO A 371 -1.74 4.47 -16.75
N ASP A 372 -1.27 4.70 -15.54
CA ASP A 372 -2.11 5.07 -14.39
C ASP A 372 -1.70 6.46 -13.90
N ARG A 373 -2.65 7.35 -13.61
CA ARG A 373 -2.31 8.67 -13.06
C ARG A 373 -1.74 8.57 -11.66
N GLY A 374 -2.28 7.67 -10.84
CA GLY A 374 -1.71 7.33 -9.54
C GLY A 374 -1.02 5.98 -9.61
N HIS A 375 0.26 5.93 -9.26
CA HIS A 375 0.94 4.64 -9.09
C HIS A 375 0.31 3.85 -7.94
N ASP A 376 -0.04 2.58 -8.16
CA ASP A 376 -0.75 1.75 -7.15
C ASP A 376 0.05 1.61 -5.84
N TRP A 377 1.38 1.51 -5.87
CA TRP A 377 2.19 1.51 -4.64
C TRP A 377 2.46 2.92 -4.06
N GLY A 378 1.91 3.97 -4.65
CA GLY A 378 2.24 5.36 -4.36
C GLY A 378 3.66 5.72 -4.80
N SER A 379 4.17 6.86 -4.32
CA SER A 379 5.53 7.32 -4.64
C SER A 379 6.09 8.27 -3.57
N PRO A 380 7.33 8.12 -3.10
CA PRO A 380 7.99 9.14 -2.28
C PRO A 380 8.12 10.48 -3.04
N PRO A 381 8.00 11.65 -2.37
CA PRO A 381 7.49 11.81 -1.02
C PRO A 381 5.99 11.49 -0.99
N PHE A 382 5.61 10.54 -0.13
CA PHE A 382 4.21 10.10 0.05
C PHE A 382 3.33 11.22 0.65
N MET A 383 2.11 10.88 1.08
CA MET A 383 1.14 11.76 1.77
C MET A 383 0.49 12.85 0.92
N LYS A 384 1.04 13.20 -0.25
CA LYS A 384 0.43 14.14 -1.19
C LYS A 384 -0.15 13.42 -2.40
N PRO A 385 -1.40 13.64 -2.76
CA PRO A 385 -1.93 13.19 -4.05
C PRO A 385 -1.07 13.57 -5.27
N PRO A 386 -1.06 12.75 -6.34
CA PRO A 386 -1.66 11.42 -6.44
C PRO A 386 -0.71 10.31 -5.94
N ARG A 387 0.15 10.62 -4.95
CA ARG A 387 1.19 9.71 -4.45
C ARG A 387 0.72 8.79 -3.33
N ILE A 388 -0.58 8.74 -3.06
CA ILE A 388 -1.15 7.98 -1.95
C ILE A 388 -1.25 6.50 -2.37
N PRO A 389 -0.58 5.58 -1.67
CA PRO A 389 -0.59 4.16 -2.02
C PRO A 389 -2.02 3.60 -2.08
N GLY A 390 -2.35 2.99 -3.21
CA GLY A 390 -3.64 2.38 -3.55
C GLY A 390 -4.75 3.38 -3.84
N PHE A 391 -4.92 4.39 -2.98
CA PHE A 391 -6.13 5.22 -3.01
C PHE A 391 -6.16 6.26 -4.13
N SER A 392 -5.02 6.88 -4.46
CA SER A 392 -4.95 7.76 -5.62
C SER A 392 -5.18 6.99 -6.92
N HIS A 393 -4.61 5.79 -7.04
CA HIS A 393 -4.85 4.89 -8.17
C HIS A 393 -6.35 4.53 -8.27
N TRP A 394 -6.98 4.18 -7.16
CA TRP A 394 -8.41 3.89 -7.13
C TRP A 394 -9.29 5.07 -7.56
N LEU A 395 -8.95 6.28 -7.12
CA LEU A 395 -9.69 7.49 -7.43
C LEU A 395 -9.58 7.88 -8.92
N TYR A 396 -8.38 7.80 -9.50
CA TYR A 396 -8.13 8.31 -10.85
C TYR A 396 -8.28 7.28 -11.95
N ASP A 397 -8.03 6.00 -11.66
CA ASP A 397 -7.86 4.96 -12.68
C ASP A 397 -8.86 3.80 -12.49
N VAL A 398 -9.12 3.35 -11.25
CA VAL A 398 -10.05 2.22 -11.04
C VAL A 398 -11.51 2.63 -11.11
N ILE A 399 -11.96 3.58 -10.28
CA ILE A 399 -13.39 3.97 -10.24
C ILE A 399 -13.82 4.68 -11.54
N SER A 400 -12.89 5.36 -12.22
CA SER A 400 -13.13 5.92 -13.55
C SER A 400 -13.33 4.84 -14.61
N PHE A 401 -12.60 3.72 -14.53
CA PHE A 401 -12.87 2.54 -15.35
C PHE A 401 -14.25 1.95 -15.07
N TYR A 402 -14.72 1.96 -13.81
CA TYR A 402 -16.10 1.57 -13.50
C TYR A 402 -17.12 2.44 -14.24
N TYR A 403 -16.97 3.78 -14.17
CA TYR A 403 -17.88 4.69 -14.86
C TYR A 403 -17.89 4.47 -16.37
N CYS A 404 -16.71 4.35 -16.97
CA CYS A 404 -16.57 4.38 -18.43
C CYS A 404 -16.74 3.00 -19.08
N CYS A 405 -16.32 1.90 -18.44
CA CYS A 405 -16.19 0.60 -19.10
C CYS A 405 -17.05 -0.51 -18.46
N LEU A 406 -17.29 -0.48 -17.14
CA LEU A 406 -18.00 -1.57 -16.44
C LEU A 406 -19.47 -1.29 -16.19
N TRP A 407 -19.81 -0.05 -15.87
CA TRP A 407 -21.19 0.39 -15.63
C TRP A 407 -21.79 1.16 -16.81
N SER A 408 -21.01 1.45 -17.86
CA SER A 408 -21.48 1.98 -19.13
C SER A 408 -20.61 1.51 -20.30
N ASP A 409 -21.05 1.76 -21.53
CA ASP A 409 -20.38 1.34 -22.77
C ASP A 409 -19.46 2.45 -23.36
N ASN A 410 -18.96 3.35 -22.50
CA ASN A 410 -18.22 4.55 -22.88
C ASN A 410 -16.70 4.41 -22.77
N CYS A 411 -16.19 3.17 -22.88
CA CYS A 411 -14.81 2.86 -22.53
C CYS A 411 -13.77 3.60 -23.40
N HIS A 412 -14.18 4.02 -24.60
CA HIS A 412 -13.36 4.86 -25.49
C HIS A 412 -12.89 6.17 -24.85
N PHE A 413 -13.66 6.79 -23.94
CA PHE A 413 -13.20 7.96 -23.19
C PHE A 413 -12.03 7.62 -22.27
N TYR A 414 -12.09 6.47 -21.59
CA TYR A 414 -11.02 6.01 -20.72
C TYR A 414 -9.75 5.71 -21.51
N MET A 415 -9.87 4.91 -22.57
CA MET A 415 -8.73 4.50 -23.41
C MET A 415 -8.05 5.70 -24.09
N LYS A 416 -8.80 6.75 -24.43
CA LYS A 416 -8.24 8.01 -24.95
C LYS A 416 -7.39 8.75 -23.92
N LYS A 417 -7.77 8.68 -22.63
CA LYS A 417 -7.06 9.34 -21.52
C LYS A 417 -5.92 8.51 -20.95
N ARG A 418 -5.94 7.20 -21.17
CA ARG A 418 -4.90 6.24 -20.78
C ARG A 418 -4.38 5.49 -22.00
N PRO A 419 -3.77 6.17 -22.99
CA PRO A 419 -3.26 5.50 -24.18
C PRO A 419 -2.07 4.60 -23.80
N SER A 420 -1.99 3.40 -24.38
CA SER A 420 -0.82 2.52 -24.18
C SER A 420 0.46 3.22 -24.62
N SER A 421 1.55 2.99 -23.87
CA SER A 421 2.89 3.45 -24.26
C SER A 421 3.45 2.72 -25.49
N ASP A 422 2.80 1.63 -25.93
CA ASP A 422 3.37 0.60 -26.81
C ASP A 422 4.78 0.15 -26.34
N CYS A 423 5.58 -0.41 -27.25
CA CYS A 423 6.91 -0.94 -26.98
C CYS A 423 8.00 -0.39 -27.92
N ARG A 424 7.74 0.68 -28.69
CA ARG A 424 8.65 1.17 -29.74
C ARG A 424 10.02 1.56 -29.22
N THR A 425 10.12 2.07 -27.99
CA THR A 425 11.40 2.45 -27.38
C THR A 425 11.84 1.51 -26.26
N TYR A 426 11.09 0.43 -26.02
CA TYR A 426 11.47 -0.60 -25.06
C TYR A 426 12.82 -1.22 -25.44
N ARG A 427 13.74 -1.19 -24.46
CA ARG A 427 15.03 -1.87 -24.56
C ARG A 427 15.09 -2.92 -23.45
N PRO A 428 15.26 -4.22 -23.78
CA PRO A 428 15.41 -5.26 -22.78
C PRO A 428 16.60 -4.99 -21.84
N PRO A 429 16.50 -5.36 -20.56
CA PRO A 429 17.64 -5.27 -19.65
C PRO A 429 18.76 -6.18 -20.13
N ARG A 430 20.02 -5.77 -19.92
CA ARG A 430 21.19 -6.59 -20.21
C ARG A 430 21.58 -7.33 -18.94
N ALA A 431 21.87 -8.62 -19.04
CA ALA A 431 22.32 -9.43 -17.92
C ALA A 431 23.85 -9.48 -17.89
N ALA A 432 24.42 -9.39 -16.69
CA ALA A 432 25.80 -9.76 -16.39
C ALA A 432 25.79 -10.98 -15.48
N SER A 433 26.83 -11.81 -15.52
CA SER A 433 26.94 -12.99 -14.68
C SER A 433 28.36 -13.23 -14.20
N ALA A 434 28.48 -13.83 -13.02
CA ALA A 434 29.71 -14.39 -12.50
C ALA A 434 29.49 -15.90 -12.29
N PHE A 435 30.41 -16.73 -12.75
CA PHE A 435 30.29 -18.19 -12.65
C PHE A 435 31.66 -18.86 -12.51
N GLY A 436 31.72 -19.96 -11.77
CA GLY A 436 32.97 -20.69 -11.54
C GLY A 436 34.03 -19.87 -10.79
N ASP A 437 35.31 -20.12 -11.07
CA ASP A 437 36.46 -19.54 -10.37
C ASP A 437 37.48 -18.85 -11.31
N PRO A 438 37.46 -17.52 -11.41
CA PRO A 438 36.29 -16.67 -11.60
C PRO A 438 36.12 -16.32 -13.08
N HIS A 439 34.93 -16.58 -13.64
CA HIS A 439 34.54 -16.14 -14.98
C HIS A 439 33.41 -15.11 -14.89
N PHE A 440 33.50 -14.05 -15.70
CA PHE A 440 32.56 -12.95 -15.71
C PHE A 440 32.08 -12.66 -17.13
N LEU A 441 30.77 -12.47 -17.28
CA LEU A 441 30.15 -11.88 -18.46
C LEU A 441 29.60 -10.51 -18.07
N THR A 442 30.07 -9.44 -18.70
CA THR A 442 29.64 -8.07 -18.40
C THR A 442 28.35 -7.69 -19.14
N PHE A 443 27.74 -6.58 -18.75
CA PHE A 443 26.49 -6.09 -19.34
C PHE A 443 26.59 -5.75 -20.83
N ASP A 444 27.79 -5.48 -21.35
CA ASP A 444 28.07 -5.28 -22.78
C ASP A 444 28.51 -6.57 -23.50
N GLY A 445 28.49 -7.71 -22.81
CA GLY A 445 28.74 -9.04 -23.38
C GLY A 445 30.21 -9.44 -23.45
N LEU A 446 31.12 -8.71 -22.80
CA LEU A 446 32.52 -9.08 -22.73
C LEU A 446 32.73 -10.21 -21.72
N ASN A 447 33.61 -11.14 -22.05
CA ASN A 447 33.94 -12.30 -21.23
C ASN A 447 35.34 -12.14 -20.64
N PHE A 448 35.45 -12.21 -19.31
CA PHE A 448 36.71 -12.11 -18.59
C PHE A 448 36.90 -13.34 -17.70
N THR A 449 38.14 -13.79 -17.61
CA THR A 449 38.57 -14.74 -16.59
C THR A 449 39.61 -14.06 -15.73
N PHE A 450 39.35 -13.97 -14.43
CA PHE A 450 40.17 -13.15 -13.54
C PHE A 450 40.37 -13.84 -12.19
N LYS A 451 41.59 -14.31 -11.91
CA LYS A 451 41.94 -15.08 -10.70
C LYS A 451 42.69 -14.27 -9.63
N GLY A 452 42.56 -12.94 -9.64
CA GLY A 452 43.20 -12.09 -8.63
C GLY A 452 42.53 -12.25 -7.28
N GLN A 453 43.32 -12.22 -6.20
CA GLN A 453 42.82 -12.08 -4.83
C GLN A 453 42.73 -10.59 -4.49
N GLY A 454 41.64 -10.18 -3.85
CA GLY A 454 41.46 -8.79 -3.45
C GLY A 454 39.99 -8.36 -3.45
N GLU A 455 39.79 -7.05 -3.39
CA GLU A 455 38.48 -6.41 -3.46
C GLU A 455 38.31 -5.71 -4.80
N TYR A 456 37.17 -5.94 -5.44
CA TYR A 456 36.88 -5.45 -6.78
C TYR A 456 35.51 -4.81 -6.81
N ILE A 457 35.34 -3.85 -7.71
CA ILE A 457 34.03 -3.29 -8.03
C ILE A 457 33.42 -4.18 -9.11
N LEU A 458 32.30 -4.85 -8.79
CA LEU A 458 31.59 -5.72 -9.73
C LEU A 458 30.58 -4.96 -10.57
N VAL A 459 29.92 -3.96 -9.99
CA VAL A 459 28.96 -3.09 -10.67
C VAL A 459 29.13 -1.67 -10.13
N GLU A 460 29.18 -0.69 -11.03
CA GLU A 460 29.20 0.73 -10.71
C GLU A 460 28.27 1.48 -11.66
N SER A 461 27.52 2.44 -11.13
CA SER A 461 26.65 3.30 -11.92
C SER A 461 26.64 4.70 -11.35
N ASP A 462 27.23 5.65 -12.10
CA ASP A 462 27.24 7.06 -11.73
C ASP A 462 25.83 7.66 -11.69
N LEU A 463 24.92 7.17 -12.54
CA LEU A 463 23.54 7.66 -12.63
C LEU A 463 22.76 7.42 -11.33
N THR A 464 22.99 6.27 -10.68
CA THR A 464 22.27 5.85 -9.47
C THR A 464 23.14 5.89 -8.21
N SER A 465 24.41 6.30 -8.35
CA SER A 465 25.43 6.19 -7.31
C SER A 465 25.53 4.77 -6.72
N LEU A 466 25.20 3.74 -7.51
CA LEU A 466 25.26 2.34 -7.10
C LEU A 466 26.69 1.83 -7.21
N ARG A 467 27.17 1.19 -6.14
CA ARG A 467 28.45 0.47 -6.14
C ARG A 467 28.32 -0.86 -5.45
N VAL A 468 28.59 -1.94 -6.17
CA VAL A 468 28.62 -3.32 -5.64
C VAL A 468 30.05 -3.80 -5.66
N GLN A 469 30.56 -4.21 -4.49
CA GLN A 469 31.92 -4.73 -4.34
C GLN A 469 31.89 -6.23 -4.07
N GLY A 470 32.85 -6.94 -4.64
CA GLY A 470 33.10 -8.35 -4.39
C GLY A 470 34.52 -8.57 -3.89
N ARG A 471 34.69 -9.47 -2.92
CA ARG A 471 36.00 -9.90 -2.45
C ARG A 471 36.27 -11.33 -2.91
N THR A 472 37.40 -11.54 -3.56
CA THR A 472 37.94 -12.86 -3.86
C THR A 472 39.05 -13.18 -2.86
N GLN A 473 38.95 -14.33 -2.22
CA GLN A 473 39.93 -14.82 -1.26
C GLN A 473 40.19 -16.31 -1.50
N GLN A 474 41.34 -16.80 -1.04
CA GLN A 474 41.64 -18.22 -1.13
C GLN A 474 40.57 -19.02 -0.36
N ALA A 475 40.03 -20.05 -1.00
CA ALA A 475 39.10 -20.96 -0.35
C ALA A 475 39.84 -21.72 0.76
N HIS A 476 39.38 -21.56 2.00
CA HIS A 476 39.85 -22.36 3.12
C HIS A 476 38.94 -23.59 3.26
N PHE A 477 39.42 -24.74 2.82
CA PHE A 477 38.72 -25.99 3.08
C PHE A 477 39.02 -26.45 4.51
N PRO A 478 38.09 -27.15 5.19
CA PRO A 478 38.32 -27.70 6.53
C PRO A 478 39.51 -28.66 6.63
N ASN A 479 40.11 -29.02 5.49
CA ASN A 479 41.08 -30.09 5.33
C ASN A 479 42.51 -29.57 5.12
N GLY A 480 42.70 -28.24 5.04
CA GLY A 480 43.94 -27.62 4.55
C GLY A 480 43.85 -27.33 3.06
#